data_AF-A0A926HFN0-F1
#
_entry.id   AF-A0A926HFN0-F1
#
_cell.length_a   1.000
_cell.length_b   1.000
_cell.length_c   1.000
_cell.angle_alpha   90.00
_cell.angle_beta   90.00
_cell.angle_gamma   90.00
#
_symmetry.space_group_name_H-M   'P 1'
#
loop_
_entity.id
_entity.type
_entity.pdbx_description
1 polymer ?
#
loop_
_entity_poly.entity_id
_entity_poly.type
_entity_poly.pdbx_seq_one_letter_code
_entity_poly.pdbx_strand_id
1 'polypeptide(L)'
;MKFALIAVAAFFTAAFAAPSTAERPHSGKVDIMKLSDVRPGMKGTAWTTFQGVQPEPVPVELIGVWKNAWGPRQDIILCRMGGKVIDTGVAGGMSGSPVYVDGKLVGAVSLRIGAFTKEPICGITPIELMLDINELDWSRPSDARLPGGQLAQRAGIPLPSEVLAQAVSAGVSQEFSTHQPLLQPIDTPVLFSGFHDNVLREFGSIFRQLGVTPVQGGASGALKDMKPSGDWKKSLQPGDPIAAVLVSGDMSVTALGTTTYNDGKRVLGFGHQFLNLGPVDIPMATGDVLLVLGSSFQPTKLANATGVVGSLKQDRHSGIMGELGSTSEMIPVSVKVRTFGDGDKVKREKELHFNVFVEQKWTPYLMMATLFNSISGVNDFAEEATYRLTGDIELEGQTKISLNTMLAPGEMPVPASMVLAGWWGDKFNRLYGNSVKVPRLQRVNAVVDLLPQRRVATLESAWVPNAEVDAGTEVPVKVFLRPYRGERLEREIKVRIPAGLPKGEHRILLSDADTANRILTAAGQANRFIDLPETVSLINQERSNNR
;
A
#
# COMPACT_ATOMS: atom_id res chain seq x y z
N MET A 1 26.42 64.91 -51.11
CA MET A 1 25.08 64.43 -50.70
C MET A 1 24.65 63.28 -51.60
N LYS A 2 24.76 62.03 -51.14
CA LYS A 2 23.99 60.89 -51.66
C LYS A 2 23.70 59.96 -50.48
N PHE A 3 22.42 59.76 -50.22
CA PHE A 3 21.85 59.02 -49.08
C PHE A 3 22.14 57.52 -49.20
N ALA A 4 22.52 56.90 -48.09
CA ALA A 4 22.57 55.44 -47.94
C ALA A 4 21.21 54.93 -47.45
N LEU A 5 20.59 54.02 -48.20
CA LEU A 5 19.38 53.30 -47.81
C LEU A 5 19.78 52.12 -46.92
N ILE A 6 19.31 52.09 -45.67
CA ILE A 6 19.41 50.92 -44.78
C ILE A 6 18.13 50.11 -44.95
N ALA A 7 18.26 48.87 -45.42
CA ALA A 7 17.18 47.89 -45.45
C ALA A 7 17.06 47.24 -44.06
N VAL A 8 15.93 47.46 -43.38
CA VAL A 8 15.59 46.79 -42.12
C VAL A 8 14.88 45.48 -42.46
N ALA A 9 15.54 44.35 -42.22
CA ALA A 9 14.93 43.03 -42.26
C ALA A 9 14.09 42.83 -40.98
N ALA A 10 12.76 42.80 -41.13
CA ALA A 10 11.85 42.48 -40.04
C ALA A 10 11.90 40.96 -39.75
N PHE A 11 12.57 40.58 -38.67
CA PHE A 11 12.44 39.25 -38.09
C PHE A 11 11.06 39.14 -37.42
N PHE A 12 10.14 38.38 -38.04
CA PHE A 12 8.93 37.92 -37.37
C PHE A 12 9.31 36.84 -36.34
N THR A 13 9.51 37.24 -35.09
CA THR A 13 9.48 36.30 -33.96
C THR A 13 8.02 35.90 -33.73
N ALA A 14 7.68 34.66 -34.05
CA ALA A 14 6.42 34.06 -33.62
C ALA A 14 6.46 33.88 -32.11
N ALA A 15 6.07 34.92 -31.37
CA ALA A 15 5.83 34.82 -29.94
C ALA A 15 4.66 33.86 -29.74
N PHE A 16 4.85 32.81 -28.93
CA PHE A 16 3.74 32.04 -28.38
C PHE A 16 2.85 33.01 -27.61
N ALA A 17 1.74 33.42 -28.21
CA ALA A 17 0.68 34.11 -27.48
C ALA A 17 0.20 33.14 -26.39
N ALA A 18 0.30 33.58 -25.13
CA ALA A 18 -0.29 32.86 -24.02
C ALA A 18 -1.78 32.66 -24.34
N PRO A 19 -2.32 31.43 -24.23
CA PRO A 19 -3.75 31.24 -24.41
C PRO A 19 -4.50 32.13 -23.42
N SER A 20 -5.66 32.65 -23.85
CA SER A 20 -6.66 33.28 -22.98
C SER A 20 -6.73 32.52 -21.66
N THR A 21 -6.69 33.23 -20.53
CA THR A 21 -6.73 32.64 -19.17
C THR A 21 -7.76 31.52 -19.11
N ALA A 22 -7.30 30.28 -19.26
CA ALA A 22 -8.18 29.12 -19.30
C ALA A 22 -8.90 29.09 -17.95
N GLU A 23 -10.23 29.11 -17.95
CA GLU A 23 -10.99 29.06 -16.72
C GLU A 23 -10.82 27.67 -16.11
N ARG A 24 -10.61 27.62 -14.78
CA ARG A 24 -10.43 26.36 -14.08
C ARG A 24 -11.70 25.51 -14.22
N PRO A 25 -11.57 24.21 -14.52
CA PRO A 25 -12.71 23.32 -14.55
C PRO A 25 -13.33 23.14 -13.16
N HIS A 26 -14.65 23.06 -13.13
CA HIS A 26 -15.44 22.89 -11.92
C HIS A 26 -16.26 21.60 -11.97
N SER A 27 -16.68 21.12 -10.80
CA SER A 27 -17.58 19.99 -10.66
C SER A 27 -18.92 20.26 -11.36
N GLY A 28 -19.43 19.26 -12.07
CA GLY A 28 -20.69 19.33 -12.81
C GLY A 28 -20.61 18.56 -14.12
N LYS A 29 -21.67 18.67 -14.92
CA LYS A 29 -21.68 18.10 -16.26
C LYS A 29 -20.79 18.96 -17.17
N VAL A 30 -19.90 18.32 -17.91
CA VAL A 30 -19.01 18.97 -18.87
C VAL A 30 -19.22 18.39 -20.26
N ASP A 31 -18.95 19.19 -21.28
CA ASP A 31 -18.93 18.70 -22.65
C ASP A 31 -17.73 17.78 -22.87
N ILE A 32 -17.97 16.65 -23.53
CA ILE A 32 -16.95 15.65 -23.83
C ILE A 32 -16.52 15.78 -25.28
N MET A 33 -15.21 15.77 -25.52
CA MET A 33 -14.66 15.56 -26.85
C MET A 33 -14.57 14.06 -27.11
N LYS A 34 -15.33 13.58 -28.10
CA LYS A 34 -15.28 12.18 -28.50
C LYS A 34 -13.90 11.84 -29.04
N LEU A 35 -13.43 10.62 -28.79
CA LEU A 35 -12.15 10.15 -29.31
C LEU A 35 -12.09 10.23 -30.85
N SER A 36 -13.22 10.04 -31.53
CA SER A 36 -13.34 10.17 -32.98
C SER A 36 -13.03 11.57 -33.52
N ASP A 37 -13.09 12.59 -32.67
CA ASP A 37 -12.91 14.00 -33.05
C ASP A 37 -11.47 14.48 -32.76
N VAL A 38 -10.68 13.69 -32.01
CA VAL A 38 -9.29 13.99 -31.69
C VAL A 38 -8.43 13.96 -32.96
N ARG A 39 -7.65 15.02 -33.18
CA ARG A 39 -6.72 15.15 -34.32
C ARG A 39 -5.32 15.55 -33.83
N PRO A 40 -4.24 15.06 -34.47
CA PRO A 40 -2.88 15.55 -34.25
C PRO A 40 -2.79 17.08 -34.39
N GLY A 41 -1.96 17.70 -33.54
CA GLY A 41 -1.72 19.14 -33.52
C GLY A 41 -2.77 19.97 -32.77
N MET A 42 -3.85 19.35 -32.28
CA MET A 42 -4.81 20.04 -31.41
C MET A 42 -4.13 20.52 -30.13
N LYS A 43 -4.36 21.79 -29.77
CA LYS A 43 -3.83 22.40 -28.55
C LYS A 43 -4.87 22.37 -27.45
N GLY A 44 -4.44 22.12 -26.23
CA GLY A 44 -5.33 22.03 -25.07
C GLY A 44 -4.66 22.50 -23.80
N THR A 45 -5.34 22.26 -22.68
CA THR A 45 -4.85 22.54 -21.33
C THR A 45 -5.11 21.35 -20.43
N ALA A 46 -4.06 20.84 -19.79
CA ALA A 46 -4.15 19.91 -18.68
C ALA A 46 -4.17 20.69 -17.35
N TRP A 47 -4.94 20.23 -16.35
CA TRP A 47 -5.01 20.88 -15.05
C TRP A 47 -4.35 20.03 -13.97
N THR A 48 -3.35 20.56 -13.29
CA THR A 48 -2.64 19.81 -12.24
C THR A 48 -2.07 20.73 -11.17
N THR A 49 -2.07 20.27 -9.91
CA THR A 49 -1.49 21.02 -8.79
C THR A 49 0.01 20.74 -8.66
N PHE A 50 0.85 21.78 -8.74
CA PHE A 50 2.30 21.68 -8.47
C PHE A 50 2.64 21.98 -7.01
N GLN A 51 1.85 22.83 -6.36
CA GLN A 51 1.99 23.21 -4.96
C GLN A 51 0.65 23.66 -4.38
N GLY A 52 0.42 23.41 -3.11
CA GLY A 52 -0.84 23.70 -2.43
C GLY A 52 -1.95 22.76 -2.86
N VAL A 53 -3.16 23.33 -2.94
CA VAL A 53 -4.39 22.62 -3.34
C VAL A 53 -4.95 23.11 -4.69
N GLN A 54 -4.35 24.15 -5.27
CA GLN A 54 -4.90 24.86 -6.43
C GLN A 54 -4.29 24.30 -7.73
N PRO A 55 -5.08 23.75 -8.66
CA PRO A 55 -4.58 23.30 -9.95
C PRO A 55 -4.13 24.48 -10.82
N GLU A 56 -3.04 24.28 -11.55
CA GLU A 56 -2.50 25.23 -12.52
C GLU A 56 -2.70 24.69 -13.95
N PRO A 57 -2.92 25.58 -14.94
CA PRO A 57 -3.03 25.18 -16.33
C PRO A 57 -1.67 24.80 -16.91
N VAL A 58 -1.61 23.67 -17.58
CA VAL A 58 -0.44 23.17 -18.30
C VAL A 58 -0.79 23.08 -19.79
N PRO A 59 -0.09 23.83 -20.67
CA PRO A 59 -0.35 23.75 -22.09
C PRO A 59 0.00 22.35 -22.62
N VAL A 60 -0.85 21.82 -23.49
CA VAL A 60 -0.64 20.52 -24.11
C VAL A 60 -0.87 20.56 -25.61
N GLU A 61 -0.21 19.66 -26.34
CA GLU A 61 -0.41 19.43 -27.77
C GLU A 61 -0.62 17.94 -28.02
N LEU A 62 -1.73 17.59 -28.67
CA LEU A 62 -2.07 16.20 -28.99
C LEU A 62 -1.22 15.73 -30.17
N ILE A 63 -0.45 14.67 -29.97
CA ILE A 63 0.43 14.08 -30.99
C ILE A 63 -0.39 13.15 -31.90
N GLY A 64 -1.30 12.37 -31.33
CA GLY A 64 -2.14 11.44 -32.08
C GLY A 64 -2.78 10.37 -31.20
N VAL A 65 -3.60 9.51 -31.82
CA VAL A 65 -4.27 8.40 -31.14
C VAL A 65 -3.52 7.10 -31.42
N TRP A 66 -2.98 6.48 -30.38
CA TRP A 66 -2.38 5.16 -30.45
C TRP A 66 -3.46 4.10 -30.20
N LYS A 67 -3.91 3.50 -31.31
CA LYS A 67 -5.02 2.54 -31.30
C LYS A 67 -4.65 1.22 -30.62
N ASN A 68 -5.57 0.70 -29.80
CA ASN A 68 -5.43 -0.55 -29.04
C ASN A 68 -4.18 -0.63 -28.15
N ALA A 69 -3.56 0.51 -27.83
CA ALA A 69 -2.30 0.54 -27.10
C ALA A 69 -2.47 0.04 -25.65
N TRP A 70 -3.64 0.26 -25.05
CA TRP A 70 -3.95 -0.12 -23.66
C TRP A 70 -4.71 -1.45 -23.56
N GLY A 71 -4.94 -2.13 -24.68
CA GLY A 71 -5.74 -3.35 -24.79
C GLY A 71 -6.73 -3.30 -25.95
N PRO A 72 -7.44 -4.41 -26.24
CA PRO A 72 -8.43 -4.46 -27.31
C PRO A 72 -9.51 -3.39 -27.14
N ARG A 73 -9.66 -2.52 -28.14
CA ARG A 73 -10.55 -1.34 -28.16
C ARG A 73 -10.26 -0.29 -27.08
N GLN A 74 -9.03 -0.27 -26.57
CA GLN A 74 -8.58 0.71 -25.59
C GLN A 74 -7.43 1.53 -26.18
N ASP A 75 -7.82 2.64 -26.78
CA ASP A 75 -6.91 3.59 -27.40
C ASP A 75 -6.31 4.54 -26.35
N ILE A 76 -5.10 5.04 -26.61
CA ILE A 76 -4.44 6.07 -25.80
C ILE A 76 -4.18 7.29 -26.67
N ILE A 77 -4.41 8.48 -26.14
CA ILE A 77 -4.05 9.73 -26.82
C ILE A 77 -2.63 10.11 -26.39
N LEU A 78 -1.71 10.21 -27.33
CA LEU A 78 -0.36 10.71 -27.09
C LEU A 78 -0.36 12.22 -27.03
N CYS A 79 0.35 12.79 -26.06
CA CYS A 79 0.32 14.22 -25.78
C CYS A 79 1.69 14.73 -25.33
N ARG A 80 2.09 15.87 -25.88
CA ARG A 80 3.25 16.65 -25.43
C ARG A 80 2.79 17.67 -24.40
N MET A 81 3.44 17.68 -23.23
CA MET A 81 3.16 18.65 -22.18
C MET A 81 4.15 19.82 -22.21
N GLY A 82 3.71 21.02 -21.83
CA GLY A 82 4.56 22.21 -21.74
C GLY A 82 4.61 22.80 -20.33
N GLY A 83 4.94 24.08 -20.26
CA GLY A 83 4.99 24.82 -18.98
C GLY A 83 5.95 24.20 -17.96
N LYS A 84 5.57 24.21 -16.68
CA LYS A 84 6.36 23.65 -15.57
C LYS A 84 6.71 22.17 -15.74
N VAL A 85 5.96 21.42 -16.54
CA VAL A 85 6.22 19.99 -16.81
C VAL A 85 7.51 19.77 -17.61
N ILE A 86 7.99 20.80 -18.33
CA ILE A 86 9.29 20.75 -19.03
C ILE A 86 10.42 20.52 -18.02
N ASP A 87 10.36 21.16 -16.85
CA ASP A 87 11.40 21.06 -15.82
C ASP A 87 11.18 19.87 -14.89
N THR A 88 9.92 19.54 -14.57
CA THR A 88 9.61 18.48 -13.61
C THR A 88 9.55 17.09 -14.25
N GLY A 89 9.29 17.01 -15.55
CA GLY A 89 8.80 15.79 -16.19
C GLY A 89 7.37 15.44 -15.77
N VAL A 90 6.82 14.37 -16.36
CA VAL A 90 5.49 13.83 -16.04
C VAL A 90 5.57 13.06 -14.72
N ALA A 91 5.31 13.78 -13.62
CA ALA A 91 5.55 13.30 -12.26
C ALA A 91 4.48 12.32 -11.76
N GLY A 92 4.89 11.36 -10.93
CA GLY A 92 4.02 10.58 -10.08
C GLY A 92 3.06 11.48 -9.29
N GLY A 93 1.78 11.15 -9.25
CA GLY A 93 0.74 12.01 -8.68
C GLY A 93 0.14 13.06 -9.64
N MET A 94 0.66 13.23 -10.86
CA MET A 94 -0.06 13.94 -11.94
C MET A 94 -1.11 13.06 -12.62
N SER A 95 -1.11 11.74 -12.36
CA SER A 95 -2.08 10.85 -12.98
C SER A 95 -3.50 11.24 -12.59
N GLY A 96 -4.38 11.32 -13.58
CA GLY A 96 -5.73 11.85 -13.44
C GLY A 96 -5.87 13.32 -13.82
N SER A 97 -4.80 14.06 -14.14
CA SER A 97 -4.90 15.47 -14.53
C SER A 97 -5.80 15.61 -15.77
N PRO A 98 -6.93 16.32 -15.69
CA PRO A 98 -7.88 16.36 -16.79
C PRO A 98 -7.38 17.27 -17.90
N VAL A 99 -7.58 16.82 -19.14
CA VAL A 99 -7.14 17.49 -20.35
C VAL A 99 -8.34 17.99 -21.12
N TYR A 100 -8.34 19.28 -21.42
CA TYR A 100 -9.39 19.95 -22.18
C TYR A 100 -8.85 20.49 -23.51
N VAL A 101 -9.64 20.34 -24.57
CA VAL A 101 -9.42 20.98 -25.88
C VAL A 101 -10.70 21.71 -26.23
N ASP A 102 -10.59 23.00 -26.56
CA ASP A 102 -11.74 23.88 -26.85
C ASP A 102 -12.84 23.83 -25.77
N GLY A 103 -12.42 23.76 -24.49
CA GLY A 103 -13.33 23.68 -23.34
C GLY A 103 -13.98 22.31 -23.11
N LYS A 104 -13.73 21.32 -23.97
CA LYS A 104 -14.28 19.96 -23.86
C LYS A 104 -13.30 19.00 -23.22
N LEU A 105 -13.77 18.17 -22.29
CA LEU A 105 -12.96 17.15 -21.63
C LEU A 105 -12.61 16.03 -22.60
N VAL A 106 -11.31 15.78 -22.77
CA VAL A 106 -10.76 14.75 -23.67
C VAL A 106 -10.41 13.48 -22.89
N GLY A 107 -9.86 13.64 -21.69
CA GLY A 107 -9.36 12.51 -20.90
C GLY A 107 -8.47 12.94 -19.75
N ALA A 108 -7.74 11.97 -19.20
CA ALA A 108 -6.81 12.16 -18.09
C ALA A 108 -5.38 11.79 -18.48
N VAL A 109 -4.41 12.62 -18.09
CA VAL A 109 -2.99 12.22 -18.10
C VAL A 109 -2.83 10.98 -17.23
N SER A 110 -2.27 9.90 -17.77
CA SER A 110 -2.24 8.60 -17.08
C SER A 110 -0.92 7.85 -17.27
N LEU A 111 -0.22 8.06 -18.39
CA LEU A 111 1.00 7.32 -18.75
C LEU A 111 2.18 8.27 -18.97
N ARG A 112 3.39 7.79 -18.76
CA ARG A 112 4.65 8.47 -19.13
C ARG A 112 5.46 7.64 -20.12
N ILE A 113 6.13 8.29 -21.07
CA ILE A 113 7.04 7.60 -21.99
C ILE A 113 8.38 7.32 -21.32
N GLY A 114 8.75 6.05 -21.21
CA GLY A 114 10.08 5.57 -20.82
C GLY A 114 10.66 6.16 -19.52
N ALA A 115 11.98 6.01 -19.36
CA ALA A 115 12.81 6.76 -18.42
C ALA A 115 13.82 7.59 -19.24
N PHE A 116 14.22 8.76 -18.75
CA PHE A 116 15.22 9.65 -19.38
C PHE A 116 14.82 10.33 -20.71
N THR A 117 13.53 10.55 -20.97
CA THR A 117 13.10 11.31 -22.16
C THR A 117 13.39 12.81 -22.00
N LYS A 118 13.94 13.44 -23.03
CA LYS A 118 14.20 14.90 -23.05
C LYS A 118 12.93 15.73 -23.19
N GLU A 119 11.87 15.14 -23.71
CA GLU A 119 10.58 15.79 -23.94
C GLU A 119 9.53 15.17 -23.01
N PRO A 120 8.70 15.98 -22.33
CA PRO A 120 7.64 15.46 -21.45
C PRO A 120 6.45 14.99 -22.29
N ILE A 121 6.50 13.74 -22.75
CA ILE A 121 5.39 13.10 -23.46
C ILE A 121 4.63 12.19 -22.49
N CYS A 122 3.31 12.33 -22.49
CA CYS A 122 2.39 11.50 -21.73
C CYS A 122 1.39 10.76 -22.62
N GLY A 123 0.83 9.68 -22.07
CA GLY A 123 -0.40 9.09 -22.57
C GLY A 123 -1.58 9.64 -21.77
N ILE A 124 -2.66 9.93 -22.48
CA ILE A 124 -3.95 10.34 -21.94
C ILE A 124 -4.92 9.18 -22.14
N THR A 125 -5.54 8.74 -21.05
CA THR A 125 -6.68 7.82 -21.10
C THR A 125 -7.92 8.60 -21.52
N PRO A 126 -8.58 8.26 -22.64
CA PRO A 126 -9.80 8.92 -23.08
C PRO A 126 -10.87 8.92 -22.00
N ILE A 127 -11.58 10.04 -21.85
CA ILE A 127 -12.63 10.18 -20.83
C ILE A 127 -13.76 9.16 -21.00
N GLU A 128 -14.06 8.75 -22.24
CA GLU A 128 -15.06 7.73 -22.56
C GLU A 128 -14.73 6.41 -21.82
N LEU A 129 -13.47 5.95 -21.85
CA LEU A 129 -13.04 4.74 -21.14
C LEU A 129 -13.09 4.85 -19.61
N MET A 130 -12.98 6.08 -19.08
CA MET A 130 -13.06 6.31 -17.64
C MET A 130 -14.52 6.36 -17.18
N LEU A 131 -15.42 6.91 -18.00
CA LEU A 131 -16.84 6.99 -17.70
C LEU A 131 -17.51 5.60 -17.69
N ASP A 132 -17.02 4.65 -18.49
CA ASP A 132 -17.47 3.24 -18.45
C ASP A 132 -17.37 2.62 -17.05
N ILE A 133 -16.44 3.08 -16.20
CA ILE A 133 -16.29 2.61 -14.81
C ILE A 133 -17.57 2.85 -13.99
N ASN A 134 -18.31 3.92 -14.30
CA ASN A 134 -19.55 4.26 -13.60
C ASN A 134 -20.68 3.25 -13.83
N GLU A 135 -20.59 2.46 -14.90
CA GLU A 135 -21.60 1.46 -15.29
C GLU A 135 -21.31 0.07 -14.74
N LEU A 136 -20.10 -0.15 -14.21
CA LEU A 136 -19.70 -1.44 -13.66
C LEU A 136 -20.42 -1.76 -12.35
N ASP A 137 -20.56 -3.05 -12.06
CA ASP A 137 -21.13 -3.53 -10.80
C ASP A 137 -20.23 -3.17 -9.61
N TRP A 138 -20.87 -2.71 -8.52
CA TRP A 138 -20.25 -2.31 -7.26
C TRP A 138 -20.29 -3.43 -6.22
N SER A 139 -21.03 -4.51 -6.49
CA SER A 139 -21.09 -5.66 -5.60
C SER A 139 -19.70 -6.26 -5.43
N ARG A 140 -19.32 -6.52 -4.18
CA ARG A 140 -18.18 -7.38 -3.85
C ARG A 140 -18.71 -8.79 -3.67
N PRO A 141 -18.37 -9.74 -4.56
CA PRO A 141 -18.68 -11.14 -4.31
C PRO A 141 -18.07 -11.54 -2.97
N SER A 142 -18.87 -12.11 -2.07
CA SER A 142 -18.40 -12.52 -0.73
C SER A 142 -17.32 -13.60 -0.78
N ASP A 143 -17.26 -14.30 -1.90
CA ASP A 143 -16.31 -15.36 -2.28
C ASP A 143 -15.22 -14.88 -3.23
N ALA A 144 -15.12 -13.57 -3.51
CA ALA A 144 -14.05 -13.02 -4.34
C ALA A 144 -12.69 -13.38 -3.72
N ARG A 145 -12.01 -14.32 -4.37
CA ARG A 145 -10.63 -14.69 -4.06
C ARG A 145 -9.76 -14.11 -5.16
N LEU A 146 -8.82 -13.25 -4.80
CA LEU A 146 -7.76 -12.88 -5.73
C LEU A 146 -6.92 -14.15 -5.99
N PRO A 147 -6.66 -14.55 -7.25
CA PRO A 147 -5.84 -15.72 -7.55
C PRO A 147 -4.53 -15.67 -6.76
N GLY A 148 -4.21 -16.79 -6.09
CA GLY A 148 -2.94 -16.95 -5.41
C GLY A 148 -1.81 -16.99 -6.44
N GLY A 149 -0.80 -16.14 -6.26
CA GLY A 149 0.50 -16.31 -6.95
C GLY A 149 0.79 -15.38 -8.13
N GLN A 150 -0.14 -14.55 -8.60
CA GLN A 150 0.22 -13.47 -9.55
C GLN A 150 -0.26 -12.13 -9.04
N LEU A 151 0.70 -11.29 -8.71
CA LEU A 151 0.51 -9.85 -8.53
C LEU A 151 0.21 -9.33 -9.93
N ALA A 152 -0.86 -8.52 -10.07
CA ALA A 152 -1.10 -7.85 -11.33
C ALA A 152 0.14 -7.00 -11.63
N GLN A 153 0.98 -7.47 -12.55
CA GLN A 153 2.07 -6.64 -13.05
C GLN A 153 1.42 -5.38 -13.63
N ARG A 154 1.95 -4.21 -13.29
CA ARG A 154 1.56 -2.97 -13.98
C ARG A 154 1.86 -3.17 -15.46
N ALA A 155 0.83 -3.44 -16.24
CA ALA A 155 0.98 -3.67 -17.66
C ALA A 155 1.43 -2.35 -18.30
N GLY A 156 2.68 -2.30 -18.75
CA GLY A 156 3.17 -1.25 -19.63
C GLY A 156 2.92 -1.63 -21.08
N ILE A 157 2.87 -0.64 -21.96
CA ILE A 157 2.73 -0.85 -23.41
C ILE A 157 4.11 -1.19 -23.98
N PRO A 158 4.33 -2.38 -24.53
CA PRO A 158 5.60 -2.74 -25.13
C PRO A 158 5.88 -1.91 -26.39
N LEU A 159 7.14 -1.80 -26.77
CA LEU A 159 7.54 -1.21 -28.05
C LEU A 159 6.95 -2.02 -29.22
N PRO A 160 6.33 -1.39 -30.23
CA PRO A 160 6.00 -2.06 -31.49
C PRO A 160 7.26 -2.69 -32.12
N SER A 161 7.12 -3.85 -32.75
CA SER A 161 8.23 -4.62 -33.33
C SER A 161 9.06 -3.83 -34.36
N GLU A 162 8.42 -2.92 -35.09
CA GLU A 162 9.05 -2.05 -36.08
C GLU A 162 9.95 -0.98 -35.43
N VAL A 163 9.48 -0.39 -34.33
CA VAL A 163 10.24 0.60 -33.55
C VAL A 163 11.38 -0.09 -32.79
N LEU A 164 11.14 -1.30 -32.30
CA LEU A 164 12.17 -2.15 -31.70
C LEU A 164 13.29 -2.47 -32.70
N ALA A 165 12.95 -2.83 -33.94
CA ALA A 165 13.92 -3.09 -35.00
C ALA A 165 14.75 -1.84 -35.33
N GLN A 166 14.12 -0.66 -35.36
CA GLN A 166 14.81 0.62 -35.56
C GLN A 166 15.74 0.96 -34.39
N ALA A 167 15.30 0.77 -33.14
CA ALA A 167 16.11 1.02 -31.94
C ALA A 167 17.34 0.11 -31.86
N VAL A 168 17.18 -1.17 -32.20
CA VAL A 168 18.29 -2.14 -32.28
C VAL A 168 19.26 -1.75 -33.40
N SER A 169 18.75 -1.31 -34.55
CA SER A 169 19.60 -0.81 -35.65
C SER A 169 20.35 0.47 -35.31
N ALA A 170 19.85 1.26 -34.35
CA ALA A 170 20.49 2.46 -33.82
C ALA A 170 21.46 2.19 -32.66
N GLY A 171 21.77 0.92 -32.36
CA GLY A 171 22.77 0.54 -31.35
C GLY A 171 22.24 0.44 -29.92
N VAL A 172 20.92 0.50 -29.71
CA VAL A 172 20.31 0.20 -28.41
C VAL A 172 20.33 -1.32 -28.20
N SER A 173 20.85 -1.79 -27.06
CA SER A 173 20.96 -3.23 -26.80
C SER A 173 19.58 -3.89 -26.74
N GLN A 174 19.46 -5.07 -27.36
CA GLN A 174 18.21 -5.84 -27.43
C GLN A 174 17.59 -6.10 -26.04
N GLU A 175 18.41 -6.31 -25.01
CA GLU A 175 17.97 -6.51 -23.62
C GLU A 175 17.31 -5.24 -23.04
N PHE A 176 17.81 -4.05 -23.40
CA PHE A 176 17.28 -2.76 -22.95
C PHE A 176 15.93 -2.43 -23.61
N SER A 177 15.71 -2.91 -24.84
CA SER A 177 14.50 -2.62 -25.62
C SER A 177 13.38 -3.67 -25.50
N THR A 178 13.68 -4.90 -25.06
CA THR A 178 12.68 -5.97 -24.88
C THR A 178 11.99 -5.95 -23.52
N HIS A 179 12.59 -5.33 -22.50
CA HIS A 179 12.12 -5.36 -21.12
C HIS A 179 11.62 -4.02 -20.56
N GLN A 180 11.68 -2.95 -21.34
CA GLN A 180 11.18 -1.62 -20.92
C GLN A 180 9.97 -1.23 -21.77
N PRO A 181 8.77 -1.10 -21.19
CA PRO A 181 7.61 -0.62 -21.93
C PRO A 181 7.84 0.82 -22.42
N LEU A 182 7.40 1.12 -23.65
CA LEU A 182 7.51 2.47 -24.22
C LEU A 182 6.67 3.46 -23.41
N LEU A 183 5.44 3.06 -23.04
CA LEU A 183 4.56 3.79 -22.14
C LEU A 183 4.29 2.95 -20.91
N GLN A 184 4.49 3.53 -19.74
CA GLN A 184 4.14 2.92 -18.46
C GLN A 184 3.11 3.79 -17.74
N PRO A 185 2.20 3.21 -16.94
CA PRO A 185 1.41 4.00 -16.00
C PRO A 185 2.32 4.94 -15.23
N ILE A 186 1.88 6.19 -15.06
CA ILE A 186 2.53 7.11 -14.14
C ILE A 186 2.52 6.44 -12.76
N ASP A 187 3.67 6.46 -12.08
CA ASP A 187 3.72 5.89 -10.75
C ASP A 187 2.68 6.57 -9.85
N THR A 188 1.78 5.80 -9.23
CA THR A 188 1.05 6.28 -8.05
C THR A 188 2.00 6.13 -6.86
N PRO A 189 2.65 7.20 -6.38
CA PRO A 189 3.48 7.11 -5.19
C PRO A 189 2.59 6.78 -3.99
N VAL A 190 3.01 5.79 -3.20
CA VAL A 190 2.39 5.51 -1.91
C VAL A 190 3.28 6.13 -0.84
N LEU A 191 2.80 7.22 -0.27
CA LEU A 191 3.49 8.03 0.72
C LEU A 191 3.31 7.42 2.11
N PHE A 192 4.43 7.15 2.78
CA PHE A 192 4.50 6.64 4.15
C PHE A 192 4.92 7.76 5.10
N SER A 193 3.96 8.27 5.87
CA SER A 193 4.14 9.37 6.80
C SER A 193 4.13 8.87 8.24
N GLY A 194 5.05 9.35 9.07
CA GLY A 194 5.22 8.83 10.43
C GLY A 194 5.91 7.46 10.49
N PHE A 195 6.54 7.04 9.39
CA PHE A 195 7.32 5.81 9.30
C PHE A 195 8.83 6.08 9.43
N HIS A 196 9.52 5.17 10.11
CA HIS A 196 10.99 5.19 10.18
C HIS A 196 11.62 4.67 8.87
N ASP A 197 12.79 5.21 8.50
CA ASP A 197 13.49 4.85 7.24
C ASP A 197 13.78 3.35 7.12
N ASN A 198 14.05 2.67 8.23
CA ASN A 198 14.29 1.23 8.24
C ASN A 198 13.04 0.45 7.77
N VAL A 199 11.83 0.92 8.07
CA VAL A 199 10.59 0.27 7.61
C VAL A 199 10.49 0.31 6.09
N LEU A 200 10.82 1.45 5.46
CA LEU A 200 10.80 1.54 4.00
C LEU A 200 11.87 0.67 3.33
N ARG A 201 13.04 0.51 3.97
CA ARG A 201 14.08 -0.40 3.47
C ARG A 201 13.63 -1.86 3.52
N GLU A 202 13.09 -2.29 4.65
CA GLU A 202 12.67 -3.70 4.86
C GLU A 202 11.44 -4.06 4.02
N PHE A 203 10.44 -3.19 3.96
CA PHE A 203 9.16 -3.49 3.32
C PHE A 203 9.09 -3.01 1.85
N GLY A 204 10.10 -2.25 1.39
CA GLY A 204 10.07 -1.62 0.08
C GLY A 204 9.94 -2.62 -1.07
N SER A 205 10.63 -3.76 -0.98
CA SER A 205 10.55 -4.84 -1.97
C SER A 205 9.16 -5.48 -2.01
N ILE A 206 8.55 -5.72 -0.84
CA ILE A 206 7.22 -6.30 -0.70
C ILE A 206 6.17 -5.38 -1.32
N PHE A 207 6.19 -4.08 -1.02
CA PHE A 207 5.24 -3.13 -1.60
C PHE A 207 5.41 -2.98 -3.12
N ARG A 208 6.65 -3.01 -3.64
CA ARG A 208 6.90 -3.05 -5.09
C ARG A 208 6.37 -4.31 -5.74
N GLN A 209 6.51 -5.47 -5.08
CA GLN A 209 5.86 -6.70 -5.53
C GLN A 209 4.33 -6.54 -5.54
N LEU A 210 3.75 -5.91 -4.52
CA LEU A 210 2.32 -5.56 -4.46
C LEU A 210 1.89 -4.49 -5.50
N GLY A 211 2.80 -4.03 -6.36
CA GLY A 211 2.50 -3.14 -7.48
C GLY A 211 2.50 -1.66 -7.13
N VAL A 212 3.07 -1.26 -5.98
CA VAL A 212 3.19 0.15 -5.60
C VAL A 212 4.63 0.56 -5.28
N THR A 213 4.93 1.84 -5.51
CA THR A 213 6.25 2.40 -5.17
C THR A 213 6.13 3.16 -3.85
N PRO A 214 6.73 2.65 -2.76
CA PRO A 214 6.73 3.35 -1.48
C PRO A 214 7.66 4.56 -1.54
N VAL A 215 7.18 5.69 -1.03
CA VAL A 215 7.91 6.96 -0.94
C VAL A 215 7.81 7.46 0.50
N GLN A 216 8.91 7.97 1.05
CA GLN A 216 8.88 8.60 2.37
C GLN A 216 8.02 9.87 2.31
N GLY A 217 6.95 9.89 3.09
CA GLY A 217 6.03 11.03 3.22
C GLY A 217 6.48 12.00 4.32
N GLY A 218 5.88 13.20 4.28
CA GLY A 218 6.03 14.23 5.32
C GLY A 218 5.23 13.90 6.59
N ALA A 219 5.03 14.89 7.47
CA ALA A 219 4.39 14.73 8.78
C ALA A 219 3.07 13.92 8.74
N SER A 220 2.95 12.89 9.60
CA SER A 220 1.69 12.20 9.89
C SER A 220 0.90 13.00 10.92
N GLY A 221 -0.39 13.24 10.68
CA GLY A 221 -1.25 13.88 11.68
C GLY A 221 -2.54 14.51 11.19
N ALA A 222 -2.70 14.72 9.87
CA ALA A 222 -3.90 15.36 9.32
C ALA A 222 -5.13 14.43 9.26
N LEU A 223 -4.93 13.12 9.12
CA LEU A 223 -5.99 12.13 8.88
C LEU A 223 -6.35 11.34 10.16
N LYS A 224 -6.94 12.00 11.15
CA LYS A 224 -7.42 11.32 12.38
C LYS A 224 -8.88 10.87 12.29
N ASP A 225 -9.73 11.66 11.65
CA ASP A 225 -11.14 11.31 11.45
C ASP A 225 -11.36 10.79 10.03
N MET A 226 -11.97 9.61 9.92
CA MET A 226 -12.30 8.96 8.64
C MET A 226 -13.72 9.30 8.18
N LYS A 227 -14.46 10.13 8.91
CA LYS A 227 -15.75 10.65 8.48
C LYS A 227 -15.53 11.71 7.39
N PRO A 228 -16.37 11.69 6.33
CA PRO A 228 -16.37 12.76 5.35
C PRO A 228 -16.58 14.13 5.99
N SER A 229 -15.71 15.08 5.64
CA SER A 229 -15.80 16.47 6.07
C SER A 229 -17.10 17.11 5.60
N GLY A 230 -17.68 18.02 6.39
CA GLY A 230 -18.98 18.64 6.09
C GLY A 230 -19.03 19.43 4.77
N ASP A 231 -17.88 19.81 4.22
CA ASP A 231 -17.72 20.52 2.96
C ASP A 231 -17.46 19.60 1.74
N TRP A 232 -17.56 18.27 1.91
CA TRP A 232 -17.28 17.27 0.87
C TRP A 232 -17.94 17.57 -0.49
N LYS A 233 -19.11 18.23 -0.50
CA LYS A 233 -19.87 18.59 -1.72
C LYS A 233 -19.11 19.52 -2.67
N LYS A 234 -18.13 20.27 -2.15
CA LYS A 234 -17.31 21.21 -2.95
C LYS A 234 -15.89 20.69 -3.18
N SER A 235 -15.55 19.53 -2.62
CA SER A 235 -14.22 18.95 -2.70
C SER A 235 -13.96 18.26 -4.03
N LEU A 236 -12.68 18.03 -4.33
CA LEU A 236 -12.22 17.28 -5.51
C LEU A 236 -12.76 17.88 -6.81
N GLN A 237 -12.55 19.17 -7.04
CA GLN A 237 -12.76 19.79 -8.34
C GLN A 237 -11.80 19.14 -9.37
N PRO A 238 -12.15 19.10 -10.66
CA PRO A 238 -11.22 18.60 -11.67
C PRO A 238 -9.85 19.31 -11.59
N GLY A 239 -8.77 18.52 -11.56
CA GLY A 239 -7.39 18.98 -11.33
C GLY A 239 -6.93 18.94 -9.88
N ASP A 240 -7.83 18.78 -8.90
CA ASP A 240 -7.48 18.78 -7.47
C ASP A 240 -6.72 17.51 -7.08
N PRO A 241 -5.82 17.60 -6.08
CA PRO A 241 -5.19 16.42 -5.51
C PRO A 241 -6.22 15.51 -4.83
N ILE A 242 -6.18 14.23 -5.18
CA ILE A 242 -6.99 13.17 -4.59
C ILE A 242 -6.06 12.13 -3.95
N ALA A 243 -6.42 11.66 -2.75
CA ALA A 243 -5.66 10.66 -2.02
C ALA A 243 -6.52 9.45 -1.66
N ALA A 244 -6.00 8.25 -1.92
CA ALA A 244 -6.53 6.99 -1.41
C ALA A 244 -5.83 6.66 -0.08
N VAL A 245 -6.58 6.49 1.01
CA VAL A 245 -6.03 6.31 2.36
C VAL A 245 -5.99 4.83 2.74
N LEU A 246 -4.80 4.24 2.81
CA LEU A 246 -4.61 2.83 3.21
C LEU A 246 -4.37 2.68 4.72
N VAL A 247 -3.69 3.66 5.33
CA VAL A 247 -3.52 3.77 6.79
C VAL A 247 -3.72 5.22 7.19
N SER A 248 -4.41 5.47 8.30
CA SER A 248 -4.67 6.80 8.86
C SER A 248 -4.35 6.86 10.36
N GLY A 249 -4.17 8.05 10.94
CA GLY A 249 -3.93 8.25 12.38
C GLY A 249 -2.53 8.76 12.68
N ASP A 250 -1.89 8.23 13.74
CA ASP A 250 -0.55 8.65 14.16
C ASP A 250 0.56 8.29 13.14
N MET A 251 0.26 7.38 12.21
CA MET A 251 1.01 7.12 10.99
C MET A 251 0.03 6.99 9.82
N SER A 252 0.49 7.25 8.60
CA SER A 252 -0.38 7.14 7.42
C SER A 252 0.34 6.57 6.20
N VAL A 253 -0.44 5.86 5.38
CA VAL A 253 -0.03 5.27 4.11
C VAL A 253 -1.07 5.71 3.10
N THR A 254 -0.69 6.58 2.16
CA THR A 254 -1.64 7.21 1.22
C THR A 254 -1.12 7.20 -0.19
N ALA A 255 -2.00 6.95 -1.16
CA ALA A 255 -1.66 6.98 -2.57
C ALA A 255 -2.21 8.27 -3.20
N LEU A 256 -1.35 9.05 -3.85
CA LEU A 256 -1.72 10.36 -4.38
C LEU A 256 -1.93 10.31 -5.90
N GLY A 257 -2.95 11.02 -6.37
CA GLY A 257 -3.12 11.36 -7.78
C GLY A 257 -3.88 12.67 -7.94
N THR A 258 -4.53 12.82 -9.10
CA THR A 258 -5.29 14.01 -9.47
C THR A 258 -6.73 13.62 -9.84
N THR A 259 -7.68 14.48 -9.51
CA THR A 259 -9.09 14.33 -9.86
C THR A 259 -9.30 14.66 -11.33
N THR A 260 -9.84 13.73 -12.11
CA THR A 260 -10.15 13.94 -13.53
C THR A 260 -11.51 14.59 -13.72
N TYR A 261 -12.53 14.03 -13.10
CA TYR A 261 -13.92 14.40 -13.33
C TYR A 261 -14.69 14.30 -12.02
N ASN A 262 -15.63 15.22 -11.83
CA ASN A 262 -16.52 15.25 -10.68
C ASN A 262 -17.89 15.76 -11.15
N ASP A 263 -18.93 14.93 -11.04
CA ASP A 263 -20.30 15.31 -11.44
C ASP A 263 -21.13 15.94 -10.30
N GLY A 264 -20.51 16.15 -9.14
CA GLY A 264 -21.14 16.61 -7.90
C GLY A 264 -21.38 15.49 -6.89
N LYS A 265 -21.23 14.23 -7.27
CA LYS A 265 -21.36 13.07 -6.39
C LYS A 265 -20.32 11.98 -6.69
N ARG A 266 -20.13 11.63 -7.95
CA ARG A 266 -19.13 10.66 -8.41
C ARG A 266 -17.88 11.37 -8.89
N VAL A 267 -16.74 10.82 -8.53
CA VAL A 267 -15.42 11.35 -8.84
C VAL A 267 -14.61 10.29 -9.56
N LEU A 268 -13.96 10.66 -10.65
CA LEU A 268 -13.00 9.83 -11.37
C LEU A 268 -11.58 10.41 -11.18
N GLY A 269 -10.59 9.53 -11.10
CA GLY A 269 -9.19 9.93 -10.94
C GLY A 269 -8.19 8.92 -11.52
N PHE A 270 -6.90 9.28 -11.44
CA PHE A 270 -5.71 8.54 -11.87
C PHE A 270 -5.59 8.28 -13.39
N GLY A 271 -6.70 8.03 -14.09
CA GLY A 271 -6.68 7.64 -15.51
C GLY A 271 -6.03 6.28 -15.77
N HIS A 272 -5.68 5.52 -14.72
CA HIS A 272 -5.18 4.15 -14.78
C HIS A 272 -5.48 3.45 -13.44
N GLN A 273 -5.28 2.12 -13.39
CA GLN A 273 -5.42 1.34 -12.16
C GLN A 273 -4.49 1.81 -11.04
N PHE A 274 -4.97 1.77 -9.80
CA PHE A 274 -4.14 1.92 -8.61
C PHE A 274 -3.57 0.56 -8.19
N LEU A 275 -4.43 -0.31 -7.64
CA LEU A 275 -4.14 -1.67 -7.18
C LEU A 275 -4.80 -2.72 -8.11
N ASN A 276 -5.68 -2.29 -9.01
CA ASN A 276 -6.50 -3.11 -9.90
C ASN A 276 -7.32 -4.16 -9.16
N LEU A 277 -7.87 -3.79 -8.00
CA LEU A 277 -8.50 -4.77 -7.11
C LEU A 277 -9.90 -5.16 -7.51
N GLY A 278 -10.65 -4.32 -8.21
CA GLY A 278 -12.07 -4.57 -8.24
C GLY A 278 -12.96 -3.39 -7.86
N PRO A 279 -14.17 -3.75 -7.42
CA PRO A 279 -14.90 -2.96 -6.44
C PRO A 279 -14.07 -2.86 -5.14
N VAL A 280 -13.79 -1.64 -4.67
CA VAL A 280 -12.95 -1.34 -3.48
C VAL A 280 -13.70 -0.44 -2.50
N ASP A 281 -13.29 -0.37 -1.24
CA ASP A 281 -13.85 0.57 -0.26
C ASP A 281 -12.68 1.22 0.48
N ILE A 282 -12.12 2.24 -0.15
CA ILE A 282 -10.94 2.95 0.36
C ILE A 282 -11.37 4.38 0.68
N PRO A 283 -11.08 4.92 1.88
CA PRO A 283 -11.35 6.33 2.15
C PRO A 283 -10.65 7.23 1.11
N MET A 284 -11.42 8.16 0.59
CA MET A 284 -10.99 9.12 -0.43
C MET A 284 -10.87 10.49 0.22
N ALA A 285 -9.68 11.08 0.15
CA ALA A 285 -9.36 12.35 0.78
C ALA A 285 -8.88 13.40 -0.23
N THR A 286 -8.97 14.67 0.16
CA THR A 286 -8.24 15.75 -0.51
C THR A 286 -6.76 15.67 -0.18
N GLY A 287 -5.92 16.36 -0.97
CA GLY A 287 -4.49 16.46 -0.71
C GLY A 287 -3.97 17.90 -0.78
N ASP A 288 -2.82 18.12 -0.15
CA ASP A 288 -2.03 19.35 -0.19
C ASP A 288 -0.62 19.03 -0.70
N VAL A 289 -0.31 19.50 -1.92
CA VAL A 289 0.96 19.24 -2.59
C VAL A 289 2.03 20.16 -2.03
N LEU A 290 3.04 19.60 -1.40
CA LEU A 290 4.15 20.38 -0.84
C LEU A 290 5.08 20.86 -1.95
N LEU A 291 5.43 19.96 -2.88
CA LEU A 291 6.25 20.24 -4.05
C LEU A 291 6.20 19.09 -5.06
N VAL A 292 6.68 19.36 -6.27
CA VAL A 292 6.99 18.35 -7.29
C VAL A 292 8.51 18.17 -7.38
N LEU A 293 9.00 16.97 -7.07
CA LEU A 293 10.39 16.60 -7.28
C LEU A 293 10.61 16.31 -8.76
N GLY A 294 11.34 17.18 -9.46
CA GLY A 294 11.83 16.91 -10.80
C GLY A 294 12.92 15.84 -10.77
N SER A 295 12.82 14.85 -11.67
CA SER A 295 13.81 13.79 -11.80
C SER A 295 13.73 13.17 -13.18
N SER A 296 14.88 12.90 -13.80
CA SER A 296 14.93 12.17 -15.08
C SER A 296 14.65 10.67 -14.92
N PHE A 297 14.67 10.18 -13.68
CA PHE A 297 14.43 8.77 -13.36
C PHE A 297 13.01 8.56 -12.82
N GLN A 298 12.62 9.27 -11.75
CA GLN A 298 11.34 9.11 -11.08
C GLN A 298 10.82 10.45 -10.54
N PRO A 299 10.26 11.30 -11.40
CA PRO A 299 9.66 12.56 -10.95
C PRO A 299 8.39 12.24 -10.12
N THR A 300 8.16 12.94 -9.02
CA THR A 300 7.03 12.63 -8.11
C THR A 300 6.53 13.83 -7.33
N LYS A 301 5.23 13.88 -7.06
CA LYS A 301 4.63 14.84 -6.13
C LYS A 301 4.82 14.34 -4.69
N LEU A 302 5.24 15.25 -3.81
CA LEU A 302 5.19 15.04 -2.37
C LEU A 302 4.00 15.83 -1.84
N ALA A 303 3.08 15.15 -1.17
CA ALA A 303 1.86 15.75 -0.68
C ALA A 303 1.42 15.13 0.64
N ASN A 304 0.60 15.86 1.39
CA ASN A 304 -0.11 15.34 2.54
C ASN A 304 -1.56 15.11 2.15
N ALA A 305 -2.13 13.97 2.54
CA ALA A 305 -3.58 13.80 2.51
C ALA A 305 -4.20 14.55 3.69
N THR A 306 -5.34 15.22 3.45
CA THR A 306 -5.93 16.17 4.40
C THR A 306 -7.26 15.66 4.94
N GLY A 307 -8.40 16.10 4.39
CA GLY A 307 -9.73 15.70 4.85
C GLY A 307 -10.29 14.53 4.05
N VAL A 308 -10.85 13.52 4.71
CA VAL A 308 -11.68 12.51 4.04
C VAL A 308 -12.94 13.20 3.52
N VAL A 309 -13.31 12.93 2.27
CA VAL A 309 -14.46 13.56 1.59
C VAL A 309 -15.36 12.52 0.93
N GLY A 310 -15.01 11.25 0.97
CA GLY A 310 -15.81 10.18 0.38
C GLY A 310 -15.09 8.84 0.45
N SER A 311 -15.47 7.93 -0.44
CA SER A 311 -14.76 6.67 -0.61
C SER A 311 -14.67 6.20 -2.06
N LEU A 312 -13.51 5.62 -2.41
CA LEU A 312 -13.31 4.92 -3.67
C LEU A 312 -14.14 3.65 -3.67
N LYS A 313 -14.86 3.42 -4.76
CA LYS A 313 -15.75 2.28 -4.99
C LYS A 313 -15.26 1.34 -6.09
N GLN A 314 -14.43 1.85 -7.01
CA GLN A 314 -13.88 1.06 -8.12
C GLN A 314 -12.41 1.40 -8.33
N ASP A 315 -11.63 0.37 -8.60
CA ASP A 315 -10.24 0.46 -9.03
C ASP A 315 -10.05 -0.44 -10.25
N ARG A 316 -9.94 0.20 -11.41
CA ARG A 316 -10.03 -0.42 -12.73
C ARG A 316 -8.85 -0.01 -13.59
N HIS A 317 -8.63 -0.79 -14.64
CA HIS A 317 -7.57 -0.56 -15.61
C HIS A 317 -7.51 0.88 -16.17
N SER A 318 -8.65 1.51 -16.43
CA SER A 318 -8.76 2.88 -16.97
C SER A 318 -8.85 3.98 -15.91
N GLY A 319 -8.85 3.67 -14.61
CA GLY A 319 -8.97 4.68 -13.55
C GLY A 319 -9.59 4.16 -12.25
N ILE A 320 -9.70 5.09 -11.30
CA ILE A 320 -10.46 4.89 -10.06
C ILE A 320 -11.77 5.68 -10.12
N MET A 321 -12.80 5.17 -9.44
CA MET A 321 -14.05 5.89 -9.22
C MET A 321 -14.40 5.87 -7.74
N GLY A 322 -14.81 7.03 -7.22
CA GLY A 322 -15.31 7.18 -5.85
C GLY A 322 -16.61 7.94 -5.77
N GLU A 323 -17.24 7.85 -4.61
CA GLU A 323 -18.44 8.59 -4.26
C GLU A 323 -18.12 9.58 -3.14
N LEU A 324 -18.50 10.84 -3.31
CA LEU A 324 -18.36 11.87 -2.29
C LEU A 324 -19.40 11.69 -1.18
N GLY A 325 -19.01 11.96 0.05
CA GLY A 325 -19.86 11.84 1.24
C GLY A 325 -20.12 10.40 1.72
N SER A 326 -19.65 9.38 0.99
CA SER A 326 -19.69 8.00 1.48
C SER A 326 -18.56 7.71 2.45
N THR A 327 -18.80 6.79 3.38
CA THR A 327 -17.79 6.30 4.33
C THR A 327 -17.12 5.01 3.81
N SER A 328 -15.99 4.65 4.43
CA SER A 328 -15.38 3.33 4.27
C SER A 328 -15.13 2.68 5.62
N GLU A 329 -15.24 1.35 5.66
CA GLU A 329 -14.82 0.59 6.85
C GLU A 329 -13.29 0.52 6.92
N MET A 330 -12.75 0.76 8.11
CA MET A 330 -11.34 0.55 8.42
C MET A 330 -11.21 -0.14 9.77
N ILE A 331 -10.10 -0.84 9.98
CA ILE A 331 -9.83 -1.58 11.22
C ILE A 331 -9.16 -0.62 12.20
N PRO A 332 -9.79 -0.25 13.32
CA PRO A 332 -9.13 0.56 14.32
C PRO A 332 -8.11 -0.28 15.09
N VAL A 333 -6.88 0.21 15.16
CA VAL A 333 -5.73 -0.43 15.81
C VAL A 333 -5.17 0.50 16.88
N SER A 334 -5.00 -0.04 18.09
CA SER A 334 -4.28 0.64 19.18
C SER A 334 -3.04 -0.16 19.57
N VAL A 335 -1.87 0.46 19.48
CA VAL A 335 -0.59 -0.17 19.87
C VAL A 335 0.03 0.64 21.00
N LYS A 336 0.21 0.00 22.15
CA LYS A 336 0.93 0.54 23.29
C LYS A 336 2.32 -0.07 23.34
N VAL A 337 3.36 0.77 23.32
CA VAL A 337 4.75 0.34 23.38
C VAL A 337 5.37 0.84 24.69
N ARG A 338 5.86 -0.09 25.51
CA ARG A 338 6.43 0.20 26.83
C ARG A 338 7.89 -0.22 26.85
N THR A 339 8.80 0.66 27.24
CA THR A 339 10.18 0.29 27.57
C THR A 339 10.32 0.09 29.06
N PHE A 340 11.07 -0.94 29.43
CA PHE A 340 11.38 -1.23 30.82
C PHE A 340 12.84 -0.85 31.10
N GLY A 341 13.09 -0.29 32.28
CA GLY A 341 14.42 -0.11 32.82
C GLY A 341 14.79 -1.26 33.76
N ASP A 342 15.83 -1.06 34.56
CA ASP A 342 16.21 -2.00 35.60
C ASP A 342 15.09 -2.16 36.65
N GLY A 343 14.90 -3.40 37.12
CA GLY A 343 13.88 -3.73 38.13
C GLY A 343 12.44 -3.81 37.61
N ASP A 344 12.24 -4.13 36.32
CA ASP A 344 10.91 -4.33 35.70
C ASP A 344 9.94 -3.12 35.84
N LYS A 345 10.49 -1.90 35.95
CA LYS A 345 9.70 -0.66 35.94
C LYS A 345 9.60 -0.07 34.53
N VAL A 346 8.40 0.40 34.17
CA VAL A 346 8.18 1.13 32.90
C VAL A 346 8.96 2.44 32.95
N LYS A 347 9.88 2.61 32.00
CA LYS A 347 10.69 3.82 31.80
C LYS A 347 10.00 4.80 30.86
N ARG A 348 9.41 4.30 29.77
CA ARG A 348 8.69 5.09 28.78
C ARG A 348 7.49 4.31 28.26
N GLU A 349 6.41 5.02 27.99
CA GLU A 349 5.23 4.48 27.31
C GLU A 349 4.90 5.38 26.12
N LYS A 350 4.50 4.76 25.02
CA LYS A 350 3.95 5.44 23.84
C LYS A 350 2.70 4.68 23.41
N GLU A 351 1.62 5.41 23.19
CA GLU A 351 0.39 4.85 22.61
C GLU A 351 0.22 5.41 21.20
N LEU A 352 -0.16 4.54 20.28
CA LEU A 352 -0.35 4.83 18.87
C LEU A 352 -1.73 4.34 18.46
N HIS A 353 -2.49 5.22 17.81
CA HIS A 353 -3.79 4.91 17.24
C HIS A 353 -3.78 5.14 15.74
N PHE A 354 -4.19 4.11 15.00
CA PHE A 354 -4.29 4.18 13.55
C PHE A 354 -5.40 3.27 13.04
N ASN A 355 -5.88 3.55 11.82
CA ASN A 355 -6.85 2.71 11.14
C ASN A 355 -6.22 2.08 9.91
N VAL A 356 -6.53 0.81 9.63
CA VAL A 356 -5.97 0.05 8.51
C VAL A 356 -7.05 -0.35 7.51
N PHE A 357 -6.77 -0.16 6.22
CA PHE A 357 -7.60 -0.56 5.10
C PHE A 357 -7.90 -2.07 5.12
N VAL A 358 -9.17 -2.41 4.83
CA VAL A 358 -9.68 -3.79 4.81
C VAL A 358 -9.59 -4.35 3.39
N GLU A 359 -8.61 -5.21 3.16
CA GLU A 359 -8.44 -5.94 1.90
C GLU A 359 -7.60 -7.19 2.13
N GLN A 360 -8.02 -8.33 1.54
CA GLN A 360 -7.49 -9.65 1.86
C GLN A 360 -5.97 -9.74 1.69
N LYS A 361 -5.46 -9.17 0.60
CA LYS A 361 -4.01 -9.18 0.31
C LYS A 361 -3.25 -8.05 1.02
N TRP A 362 -3.88 -6.93 1.35
CA TRP A 362 -3.17 -5.74 1.84
C TRP A 362 -3.15 -5.62 3.35
N THR A 363 -4.25 -5.95 4.04
CA THR A 363 -4.35 -5.81 5.49
C THR A 363 -3.22 -6.54 6.23
N PRO A 364 -2.82 -7.79 5.89
CA PRO A 364 -1.74 -8.46 6.61
C PRO A 364 -0.39 -7.73 6.53
N TYR A 365 -0.02 -7.23 5.34
CA TYR A 365 1.24 -6.50 5.15
C TYR A 365 1.21 -5.13 5.82
N LEU A 366 0.07 -4.42 5.77
CA LEU A 366 -0.08 -3.15 6.47
C LEU A 366 0.02 -3.35 7.99
N MET A 367 -0.66 -4.34 8.55
CA MET A 367 -0.57 -4.69 9.98
C MET A 367 0.87 -5.02 10.41
N MET A 368 1.59 -5.78 9.58
CA MET A 368 3.00 -6.11 9.79
C MET A 368 3.88 -4.84 9.79
N ALA A 369 3.74 -4.00 8.76
CA ALA A 369 4.51 -2.76 8.62
C ALA A 369 4.24 -1.76 9.74
N THR A 370 2.97 -1.57 10.14
CA THR A 370 2.58 -0.63 11.19
C THR A 370 3.05 -1.09 12.58
N LEU A 371 3.03 -2.41 12.87
CA LEU A 371 3.58 -2.92 14.13
C LEU A 371 5.09 -2.75 14.16
N PHE A 372 5.79 -3.13 13.09
CA PHE A 372 7.24 -2.96 12.96
C PHE A 372 7.64 -1.49 13.14
N ASN A 373 6.89 -0.57 12.53
CA ASN A 373 7.10 0.87 12.68
C ASN A 373 6.90 1.33 14.14
N SER A 374 5.85 0.85 14.80
CA SER A 374 5.51 1.21 16.18
C SER A 374 6.65 0.89 17.17
N ILE A 375 7.39 -0.19 16.91
CA ILE A 375 8.49 -0.65 17.78
C ILE A 375 9.89 -0.22 17.31
N SER A 376 10.05 0.17 16.02
CA SER A 376 11.35 0.59 15.45
C SER A 376 11.89 1.89 16.05
N GLY A 377 11.02 2.80 16.50
CA GLY A 377 11.42 4.08 17.09
C GLY A 377 11.89 4.01 18.54
N VAL A 378 11.87 2.82 19.14
CA VAL A 378 12.10 2.59 20.56
C VAL A 378 13.46 1.91 20.74
N ASN A 379 14.50 2.57 20.24
CA ASN A 379 15.84 1.99 20.05
C ASN A 379 16.75 2.11 21.29
N ASP A 380 16.21 1.97 22.51
CA ASP A 380 17.00 2.12 23.74
C ASP A 380 17.95 0.92 24.01
N PHE A 381 17.74 -0.25 23.37
CA PHE A 381 18.41 -1.51 23.71
C PHE A 381 18.68 -2.44 22.51
N ALA A 382 19.05 -1.86 21.35
CA ALA A 382 18.96 -2.46 20.01
C ALA A 382 19.53 -3.90 19.82
N GLU A 383 20.49 -4.35 20.63
CA GLU A 383 21.18 -5.62 20.38
C GLU A 383 20.74 -6.79 21.28
N GLU A 384 20.16 -6.52 22.46
CA GLU A 384 19.85 -7.58 23.45
C GLU A 384 18.41 -7.49 24.01
N ALA A 385 17.54 -6.66 23.44
CA ALA A 385 16.18 -6.46 23.95
C ALA A 385 15.23 -7.63 23.67
N THR A 386 14.45 -8.04 24.67
CA THR A 386 13.34 -8.99 24.49
C THR A 386 12.03 -8.24 24.29
N TYR A 387 11.26 -8.63 23.29
CA TYR A 387 9.93 -8.11 23.01
C TYR A 387 8.88 -9.08 23.55
N ARG A 388 8.02 -8.62 24.45
CA ARG A 388 6.83 -9.35 24.89
C ARG A 388 5.59 -8.67 24.33
N LEU A 389 4.83 -9.39 23.51
CA LEU A 389 3.59 -8.89 22.92
C LEU A 389 2.40 -9.58 23.59
N THR A 390 1.44 -8.77 24.02
CA THR A 390 0.08 -9.20 24.36
C THR A 390 -0.89 -8.44 23.47
N GLY A 391 -1.80 -9.13 22.81
CA GLY A 391 -2.75 -8.48 21.92
C GLY A 391 -4.11 -9.13 21.94
N ASP A 392 -5.07 -8.39 21.41
CA ASP A 392 -6.42 -8.87 21.29
C ASP A 392 -7.10 -8.38 20.01
N ILE A 393 -7.85 -9.28 19.39
CA ILE A 393 -8.58 -9.03 18.14
C ILE A 393 -10.06 -9.34 18.36
N GLU A 394 -10.90 -8.33 18.12
CA GLU A 394 -12.35 -8.43 18.17
C GLU A 394 -12.89 -8.53 16.76
N LEU A 395 -13.68 -9.57 16.50
CA LEU A 395 -14.30 -9.84 15.21
C LEU A 395 -15.82 -9.96 15.38
N GLU A 396 -16.56 -9.49 14.38
CA GLU A 396 -18.02 -9.58 14.39
C GLU A 396 -18.49 -11.04 14.43
N GLY A 397 -19.27 -11.40 15.45
CA GLY A 397 -19.89 -12.72 15.58
C GLY A 397 -18.93 -13.87 15.89
N GLN A 398 -17.70 -13.59 16.33
CA GLN A 398 -16.71 -14.61 16.71
C GLN A 398 -16.25 -14.44 18.17
N THR A 399 -15.59 -15.46 18.70
CA THR A 399 -14.87 -15.34 19.96
C THR A 399 -13.67 -14.44 19.81
N LYS A 400 -13.37 -13.66 20.86
CA LYS A 400 -12.20 -12.79 20.91
C LYS A 400 -10.92 -13.61 20.75
N ILE A 401 -10.01 -13.16 19.89
CA ILE A 401 -8.68 -13.78 19.78
C ILE A 401 -7.77 -13.14 20.82
N SER A 402 -7.12 -13.97 21.63
CA SER A 402 -6.12 -13.52 22.61
C SER A 402 -4.74 -13.96 22.17
N LEU A 403 -3.85 -13.00 21.96
CA LEU A 403 -2.50 -13.20 21.44
C LEU A 403 -1.48 -12.95 22.55
N ASN A 404 -0.51 -13.85 22.68
CA ASN A 404 0.62 -13.65 23.58
C ASN A 404 1.88 -14.30 23.00
N THR A 405 2.99 -13.57 23.00
CA THR A 405 4.29 -14.13 22.64
C THR A 405 5.43 -13.36 23.29
N MET A 406 6.61 -13.97 23.32
CA MET A 406 7.85 -13.34 23.73
C MET A 406 8.95 -13.74 22.75
N LEU A 407 9.69 -12.77 22.25
CA LEU A 407 10.75 -12.95 21.27
C LEU A 407 11.99 -12.17 21.71
N ALA A 408 13.09 -12.88 21.87
CA ALA A 408 14.40 -12.33 22.13
C ALA A 408 15.28 -12.48 20.87
N PRO A 409 16.42 -11.77 20.77
CA PRO A 409 17.34 -11.92 19.66
C PRO A 409 17.80 -13.37 19.53
N GLY A 410 17.72 -13.91 18.31
CA GLY A 410 18.16 -15.25 17.96
C GLY A 410 19.62 -15.28 17.52
N GLU A 411 20.07 -16.44 17.03
CA GLU A 411 21.38 -16.58 16.36
C GLU A 411 21.32 -16.11 14.88
N MET A 412 20.12 -16.10 14.30
CA MET A 412 19.91 -15.63 12.92
C MET A 412 20.08 -14.11 12.85
N PRO A 413 20.63 -13.57 11.74
CA PRO A 413 20.85 -12.14 11.55
C PRO A 413 19.55 -11.38 11.20
N VAL A 414 18.43 -11.73 11.85
CA VAL A 414 17.13 -11.09 11.68
C VAL A 414 16.75 -10.42 13.00
N PRO A 415 16.47 -9.11 13.02
CA PRO A 415 16.05 -8.42 14.23
C PRO A 415 14.79 -9.05 14.85
N ALA A 416 14.77 -9.19 16.17
CA ALA A 416 13.60 -9.75 16.88
C ALA A 416 12.31 -8.96 16.63
N SER A 417 12.42 -7.64 16.41
CA SER A 417 11.30 -6.77 16.01
C SER A 417 10.70 -7.17 14.66
N MET A 418 11.51 -7.58 13.69
CA MET A 418 11.04 -8.04 12.38
C MET A 418 10.36 -9.41 12.49
N VAL A 419 10.92 -10.32 13.30
CA VAL A 419 10.29 -11.62 13.58
C VAL A 419 8.93 -11.43 14.25
N LEU A 420 8.84 -10.52 15.23
CA LEU A 420 7.58 -10.21 15.91
C LEU A 420 6.54 -9.61 14.96
N ALA A 421 6.96 -8.70 14.08
CA ALA A 421 6.09 -8.13 13.06
C ALA A 421 5.58 -9.20 12.09
N GLY A 422 6.44 -10.12 11.65
CA GLY A 422 6.05 -11.26 10.81
C GLY A 422 5.05 -12.18 11.50
N TRP A 423 5.29 -12.53 12.77
CA TRP A 423 4.36 -13.32 13.58
C TRP A 423 2.99 -12.63 13.74
N TRP A 424 2.97 -11.31 13.89
CA TRP A 424 1.75 -10.52 13.93
C TRP A 424 1.01 -10.53 12.58
N GLY A 425 1.72 -10.26 11.48
CA GLY A 425 1.17 -10.30 10.12
C GLY A 425 0.57 -11.66 9.76
N ASP A 426 1.18 -12.77 10.21
CA ASP A 426 0.68 -14.13 10.01
C ASP A 426 -0.74 -14.34 10.55
N LYS A 427 -1.09 -13.75 11.70
CA LYS A 427 -2.45 -13.85 12.26
C LYS A 427 -3.49 -13.28 11.30
N PHE A 428 -3.21 -12.11 10.74
CA PHE A 428 -4.08 -11.50 9.74
C PHE A 428 -4.05 -12.26 8.41
N ASN A 429 -2.89 -12.77 7.99
CA ASN A 429 -2.79 -13.60 6.78
C ASN A 429 -3.70 -14.84 6.88
N ARG A 430 -3.74 -15.50 8.03
CA ARG A 430 -4.62 -16.65 8.26
C ARG A 430 -6.09 -16.26 8.34
N LEU A 431 -6.41 -15.15 9.01
CA LEU A 431 -7.78 -14.65 9.08
C LEU A 431 -8.32 -14.26 7.71
N TYR A 432 -7.55 -13.55 6.88
CA TYR A 432 -7.99 -13.11 5.55
C TYR A 432 -7.81 -14.18 4.47
N GLY A 433 -6.94 -15.16 4.70
CA GLY A 433 -6.74 -16.32 3.82
C GLY A 433 -7.75 -17.45 4.03
N ASN A 434 -8.71 -17.30 4.96
CA ASN A 434 -9.77 -18.29 5.16
C ASN A 434 -10.61 -18.46 3.90
N SER A 435 -11.20 -19.64 3.74
CA SER A 435 -11.83 -20.04 2.48
C SER A 435 -13.30 -19.62 2.34
N VAL A 436 -13.93 -19.09 3.40
CA VAL A 436 -15.40 -19.00 3.49
C VAL A 436 -15.91 -17.57 3.47
N LYS A 437 -15.41 -16.69 4.34
CA LYS A 437 -15.94 -15.34 4.50
C LYS A 437 -14.85 -14.35 4.90
N VAL A 438 -14.82 -13.20 4.25
CA VAL A 438 -13.93 -12.09 4.67
C VAL A 438 -14.23 -11.72 6.12
N PRO A 439 -13.22 -11.75 7.02
CA PRO A 439 -13.44 -11.42 8.42
C PRO A 439 -13.75 -9.92 8.58
N ARG A 440 -14.70 -9.61 9.48
CA ARG A 440 -14.97 -8.23 9.89
C ARG A 440 -14.34 -7.95 11.24
N LEU A 441 -13.17 -7.34 11.20
CA LEU A 441 -12.44 -6.93 12.40
C LEU A 441 -13.04 -5.63 12.94
N GLN A 442 -13.51 -5.66 14.18
CA GLN A 442 -14.07 -4.49 14.86
C GLN A 442 -12.99 -3.67 15.55
N ARG A 443 -11.98 -4.33 16.13
CA ARG A 443 -10.90 -3.69 16.89
C ARG A 443 -9.70 -4.59 17.02
N VAL A 444 -8.51 -3.98 17.01
CA VAL A 444 -7.24 -4.65 17.27
C VAL A 444 -6.47 -3.87 18.32
N ASN A 445 -6.09 -4.52 19.41
CA ASN A 445 -5.21 -3.92 20.43
C ASN A 445 -3.94 -4.74 20.56
N ALA A 446 -2.82 -4.06 20.79
CA ALA A 446 -1.56 -4.70 21.10
C ALA A 446 -0.81 -3.88 22.15
N VAL A 447 -0.17 -4.56 23.09
CA VAL A 447 0.79 -4.02 24.03
C VAL A 447 2.12 -4.74 23.78
N VAL A 448 3.17 -3.98 23.48
CA VAL A 448 4.52 -4.49 23.27
C VAL A 448 5.43 -3.95 24.35
N ASP A 449 5.97 -4.85 25.15
CA ASP A 449 6.95 -4.55 26.19
C ASP A 449 8.36 -4.84 25.67
N LEU A 450 9.22 -3.83 25.74
CA LEU A 450 10.65 -3.94 25.44
C LEU A 450 11.40 -4.09 26.76
N LEU A 451 11.90 -5.30 27.00
CA LEU A 451 12.66 -5.65 28.18
C LEU A 451 14.16 -5.51 27.86
N PRO A 452 14.97 -4.89 28.73
CA PRO A 452 16.37 -4.54 28.43
C PRO A 452 17.34 -5.73 28.44
N GLN A 453 16.84 -6.94 28.67
CA GLN A 453 17.63 -8.16 28.79
C GLN A 453 17.21 -9.18 27.76
N ARG A 454 18.18 -9.95 27.25
CA ARG A 454 17.93 -11.10 26.39
C ARG A 454 17.43 -12.27 27.22
N ARG A 455 16.11 -12.44 27.27
CA ARG A 455 15.42 -13.51 28.00
C ARG A 455 15.20 -14.68 27.04
N VAL A 456 16.25 -15.48 26.87
CA VAL A 456 16.22 -16.72 26.09
C VAL A 456 16.93 -17.83 26.85
N ALA A 457 16.47 -19.06 26.69
CA ALA A 457 17.15 -20.25 27.20
C ALA A 457 17.10 -21.38 26.18
N THR A 458 18.19 -22.14 26.10
CA THR A 458 18.28 -23.35 25.28
C THR A 458 17.84 -24.55 26.11
N LEU A 459 16.95 -25.37 25.55
CA LEU A 459 16.62 -26.68 26.11
C LEU A 459 17.79 -27.64 25.87
N GLU A 460 18.54 -27.99 26.92
CA GLU A 460 19.69 -28.89 26.80
C GLU A 460 19.28 -30.37 26.82
N SER A 461 18.40 -30.71 27.76
CA SER A 461 17.96 -32.08 27.99
C SER A 461 16.69 -32.09 28.82
N ALA A 462 15.90 -33.15 28.63
CA ALA A 462 14.80 -33.47 29.50
C ALA A 462 14.73 -34.98 29.69
N TRP A 463 14.39 -35.43 30.89
CA TRP A 463 14.16 -36.85 31.16
C TRP A 463 13.07 -37.06 32.17
N VAL A 464 12.50 -38.27 32.10
CA VAL A 464 11.48 -38.75 33.01
C VAL A 464 12.14 -39.76 33.96
N PRO A 465 11.92 -39.67 35.28
CA PRO A 465 12.52 -40.62 36.23
C PRO A 465 12.08 -42.07 35.99
N ASN A 466 10.82 -42.27 35.60
CA ASN A 466 10.24 -43.57 35.25
C ASN A 466 9.66 -43.52 33.83
N ALA A 467 10.09 -44.47 32.98
CA ALA A 467 9.59 -44.60 31.61
C ALA A 467 8.22 -45.31 31.55
N GLU A 468 7.87 -46.09 32.56
CA GLU A 468 6.57 -46.75 32.69
C GLU A 468 5.67 -45.94 33.62
N VAL A 469 4.52 -45.51 33.10
CA VAL A 469 3.57 -44.64 33.80
C VAL A 469 2.14 -45.07 33.50
N ASP A 470 1.27 -44.96 34.50
CA ASP A 470 -0.15 -45.28 34.33
C ASP A 470 -0.91 -44.10 33.72
N ALA A 471 -1.91 -44.41 32.89
CA ALA A 471 -2.83 -43.41 32.36
C ALA A 471 -3.53 -42.64 33.50
N GLY A 472 -3.68 -41.33 33.36
CA GLY A 472 -4.32 -40.47 34.37
C GLY A 472 -3.38 -39.97 35.47
N THR A 473 -2.15 -40.47 35.56
CA THR A 473 -1.16 -40.03 36.54
C THR A 473 -0.43 -38.74 36.12
N GLU A 474 0.20 -38.08 37.09
CA GLU A 474 1.13 -36.98 36.84
C GLU A 474 2.57 -37.50 36.82
N VAL A 475 3.28 -37.15 35.76
CA VAL A 475 4.64 -37.59 35.53
C VAL A 475 5.57 -36.40 35.67
N PRO A 476 6.52 -36.42 36.61
CA PRO A 476 7.51 -35.36 36.73
C PRO A 476 8.53 -35.48 35.59
N VAL A 477 8.67 -34.41 34.82
CA VAL A 477 9.69 -34.28 33.77
C VAL A 477 10.74 -33.30 34.27
N LYS A 478 11.97 -33.77 34.42
CA LYS A 478 13.11 -32.89 34.73
C LYS A 478 13.62 -32.26 33.45
N VAL A 479 13.72 -30.94 33.46
CA VAL A 479 14.07 -30.13 32.31
C VAL A 479 15.28 -29.27 32.67
N PHE A 480 16.29 -29.31 31.82
CA PHE A 480 17.50 -28.52 31.97
C PHE A 480 17.56 -27.46 30.90
N LEU A 481 17.57 -26.22 31.35
CA LEU A 481 17.60 -25.03 30.51
C LEU A 481 18.92 -24.31 30.72
N ARG A 482 19.55 -23.85 29.63
CA ARG A 482 20.71 -22.95 29.70
C ARG A 482 20.31 -21.57 29.22
N PRO A 483 20.10 -20.60 30.13
CA PRO A 483 19.91 -19.20 29.76
C PRO A 483 21.13 -18.66 29.01
N TYR A 484 20.91 -17.64 28.17
CA TYR A 484 22.00 -16.94 27.52
C TYR A 484 22.97 -16.33 28.56
N ARG A 485 24.24 -16.75 28.51
CA ARG A 485 25.30 -16.36 29.47
C ARG A 485 24.92 -16.60 30.96
N GLY A 486 24.07 -17.57 31.24
CA GLY A 486 23.67 -17.95 32.60
C GLY A 486 24.05 -19.39 32.98
N GLU A 487 23.91 -19.71 34.26
CA GLU A 487 24.08 -21.08 34.75
C GLU A 487 22.91 -21.98 34.35
N ARG A 488 23.15 -23.29 34.32
CA ARG A 488 22.14 -24.31 34.04
C ARG A 488 21.02 -24.24 35.08
N LEU A 489 19.79 -24.12 34.63
CA LEU A 489 18.59 -24.15 35.47
C LEU A 489 17.94 -25.53 35.39
N GLU A 490 17.63 -26.11 36.56
CA GLU A 490 16.76 -27.27 36.68
C GLU A 490 15.32 -26.82 36.93
N ARG A 491 14.40 -27.40 36.16
CA ARG A 491 12.95 -27.23 36.32
C ARG A 491 12.28 -28.59 36.32
N GLU A 492 11.33 -28.78 37.24
CA GLU A 492 10.45 -29.93 37.23
C GLU A 492 9.08 -29.50 36.71
N ILE A 493 8.63 -30.15 35.63
CA ILE A 493 7.32 -29.93 35.03
C ILE A 493 6.49 -31.18 35.22
N LYS A 494 5.32 -31.05 35.85
CA LYS A 494 4.37 -32.16 35.99
C LYS A 494 3.52 -32.25 34.74
N VAL A 495 3.65 -33.36 34.01
CA VAL A 495 2.85 -33.64 32.82
C VAL A 495 1.76 -34.63 33.21
N ARG A 496 0.50 -34.22 33.08
CA ARG A 496 -0.65 -35.11 33.32
C ARG A 496 -0.89 -35.98 32.10
N ILE A 497 -0.81 -37.30 32.29
CA ILE A 497 -1.09 -38.28 31.24
C ILE A 497 -2.60 -38.41 31.09
N PRO A 498 -3.16 -38.32 29.86
CA PRO A 498 -4.60 -38.52 29.66
C PRO A 498 -5.07 -39.86 30.21
N ALA A 499 -6.19 -39.87 30.94
CA ALA A 499 -6.74 -41.10 31.54
C ALA A 499 -7.16 -42.15 30.50
N GLY A 500 -7.48 -41.72 29.28
CA GLY A 500 -7.83 -42.59 28.16
C GLY A 500 -6.68 -42.95 27.23
N LEU A 501 -5.41 -42.68 27.61
CA LEU A 501 -4.26 -42.97 26.74
C LEU A 501 -4.08 -44.49 26.61
N PRO A 502 -4.05 -45.05 25.38
CA PRO A 502 -3.92 -46.49 25.18
C PRO A 502 -2.53 -46.99 25.62
N LYS A 503 -2.44 -48.26 26.01
CA LYS A 503 -1.15 -48.90 26.34
C LYS A 503 -0.23 -48.89 25.11
N GLY A 504 1.03 -48.52 25.30
CA GLY A 504 2.04 -48.52 24.24
C GLY A 504 3.17 -47.52 24.49
N GLU A 505 4.05 -47.36 23.50
CA GLU A 505 5.07 -46.32 23.52
C GLU A 505 4.49 -44.97 23.14
N HIS A 506 4.69 -43.97 24.01
CA HIS A 506 4.29 -42.60 23.79
C HIS A 506 5.49 -41.67 23.94
N ARG A 507 5.46 -40.52 23.26
CA ARG A 507 6.53 -39.53 23.31
C ARG A 507 6.02 -38.24 23.96
N ILE A 508 6.76 -37.75 24.95
CA ILE A 508 6.58 -36.39 25.48
C ILE A 508 7.48 -35.45 24.68
N LEU A 509 6.90 -34.54 23.92
CA LEU A 509 7.64 -33.51 23.20
C LEU A 509 7.80 -32.27 24.08
N LEU A 510 9.05 -31.91 24.39
CA LEU A 510 9.41 -30.62 24.96
C LEU A 510 10.05 -29.78 23.87
N SER A 511 9.48 -28.61 23.60
CA SER A 511 9.95 -27.72 22.54
C SER A 511 9.54 -26.28 22.82
N ASP A 512 10.08 -25.36 22.03
CA ASP A 512 9.54 -24.01 21.92
C ASP A 512 8.11 -24.02 21.31
N ALA A 513 7.45 -22.86 21.40
CA ALA A 513 6.11 -22.66 20.88
C ALA A 513 6.04 -22.88 19.35
N ASP A 514 7.03 -22.37 18.60
CA ASP A 514 7.04 -22.48 17.14
C ASP A 514 7.02 -23.95 16.70
N THR A 515 7.91 -24.77 17.26
CA THR A 515 8.00 -26.21 17.01
C THR A 515 6.72 -26.93 17.45
N ALA A 516 6.18 -26.59 18.62
CA ALA A 516 4.95 -27.21 19.11
C ALA A 516 3.72 -26.88 18.24
N ASN A 517 3.68 -25.66 17.70
CA ASN A 517 2.58 -25.19 16.86
C ASN A 517 2.69 -25.71 15.42
N ARG A 518 3.85 -26.20 14.94
CA ARG A 518 4.02 -26.67 13.55
C ARG A 518 2.96 -27.68 13.11
N ILE A 519 2.60 -28.63 13.96
CA ILE A 519 1.59 -29.65 13.62
C ILE A 519 0.21 -29.00 13.47
N LEU A 520 -0.16 -28.11 14.40
CA LEU A 520 -1.42 -27.36 14.35
C LEU A 520 -1.49 -26.48 13.10
N THR A 521 -0.41 -25.76 12.79
CA THR A 521 -0.29 -24.92 11.61
C THR A 521 -0.35 -25.74 10.33
N ALA A 522 0.35 -26.87 10.26
CA ALA A 522 0.33 -27.77 9.10
C ALA A 522 -1.04 -28.40 8.88
N ALA A 523 -1.72 -28.83 9.95
CA ALA A 523 -3.10 -29.31 9.88
C ALA A 523 -4.05 -28.21 9.38
N GLY A 524 -3.83 -26.97 9.85
CA GLY A 524 -4.50 -25.78 9.36
C GLY A 524 -4.34 -25.58 7.85
N GLN A 525 -3.10 -25.59 7.37
CA GLN A 525 -2.78 -25.39 5.96
C GLN A 525 -3.25 -26.54 5.05
N ALA A 526 -3.29 -27.77 5.57
CA ALA A 526 -3.74 -28.94 4.82
C ALA A 526 -5.26 -28.91 4.56
N ASN A 527 -6.04 -28.31 5.47
CA ASN A 527 -7.48 -28.18 5.30
C ASN A 527 -7.83 -26.94 4.47
N ARG A 528 -8.17 -27.18 3.20
CA ARG A 528 -8.52 -26.13 2.22
C ARG A 528 -9.85 -25.43 2.49
N PHE A 529 -10.64 -25.91 3.46
CA PHE A 529 -11.99 -25.43 3.74
C PHE A 529 -12.18 -24.90 5.17
N ILE A 530 -11.09 -24.55 5.85
CA ILE A 530 -11.20 -23.96 7.18
C ILE A 530 -12.02 -22.67 7.11
N ASP A 531 -13.04 -22.63 7.95
CA ASP A 531 -13.91 -21.47 8.12
C ASP A 531 -13.35 -20.48 9.14
N LEU A 532 -14.02 -19.34 9.30
CA LEU A 532 -13.55 -18.30 10.22
C LEU A 532 -13.55 -18.75 11.70
N PRO A 533 -14.62 -19.36 12.24
CA PRO A 533 -14.62 -19.93 13.60
C PRO A 533 -13.48 -20.93 13.86
N GLU A 534 -13.21 -21.85 12.95
CA GLU A 534 -12.12 -22.82 13.06
C GLU A 534 -10.76 -22.12 13.04
N THR A 535 -10.58 -21.13 12.15
CA THR A 535 -9.36 -20.32 12.11
C THR A 535 -9.11 -19.59 13.44
N VAL A 536 -10.16 -18.94 13.98
CA VAL A 536 -10.13 -18.25 15.28
C VAL A 536 -9.77 -19.23 16.40
N SER A 537 -10.38 -20.42 16.41
CA SER A 537 -10.10 -21.47 17.38
C SER A 537 -8.65 -21.96 17.30
N LEU A 538 -8.13 -22.20 16.09
CA LEU A 538 -6.74 -22.63 15.89
C LEU A 538 -5.75 -21.58 16.36
N ILE A 539 -6.00 -20.30 16.13
CA ILE A 539 -5.14 -19.21 16.64
C ILE A 539 -5.16 -19.18 18.17
N ASN A 540 -6.34 -19.29 18.79
CA ASN A 540 -6.47 -19.28 20.25
C ASN A 540 -5.86 -20.51 20.95
N GLN A 541 -5.66 -21.61 20.21
CA GLN A 541 -5.01 -22.83 20.72
C GLN A 541 -3.48 -22.79 20.60
N GLU A 542 -2.91 -21.77 19.95
CA GLU A 542 -1.47 -21.65 19.80
C GLU A 542 -0.77 -21.51 21.16
N ARG A 543 0.37 -22.21 21.27
CA ARG A 543 1.26 -22.08 22.41
C ARG A 543 2.11 -20.82 22.26
N SER A 544 2.54 -20.26 23.39
CA SER A 544 3.31 -19.01 23.48
C SER A 544 4.64 -19.22 24.19
N ASN A 545 5.68 -18.47 23.80
CA ASN A 545 7.03 -18.52 24.39
C ASN A 545 7.17 -17.65 25.66
N ASN A 546 6.09 -17.44 26.42
CA ASN A 546 6.03 -16.51 27.55
C ASN A 546 6.08 -17.19 28.93
N ARG A 547 6.41 -18.49 28.99
CA ARG A 547 6.39 -19.32 30.20
C ARG A 547 7.74 -19.91 30.52
#